data_AF-A0A846WAS8-F1
#
_entry.id   AF-A0A846WAS8-F1
#
_cell.length_a   1.000
_cell.length_b   1.000
_cell.length_c   1.000
_cell.angle_alpha   90.00
_cell.angle_beta   90.00
_cell.angle_gamma   90.00
#
_symmetry.space_group_name_H-M   'P 1'
#
loop_
_entity.id
_entity.type
_entity.pdbx_description
1 polymer ?
#
loop_
_entity_poly.entity_id
_entity_poly.type
_entity_poly.pdbx_seq_one_letter_code
_entity_poly.pdbx_strand_id
1 'polypeptide(L)'
;MNDAQIDLAHTVALGLIDDEDHHAIQTIIDTEDPTLCTEFLHEIRATRAALTELSELTATPPPPSLRARLLAAIEAEEPPVAS
;
A
#
# COMPACT_ATOMS: atom_id res chain seq x y z
N MET A 1 -7.94 -12.87 -14.49
CA MET A 1 -6.63 -12.18 -14.67
C MET A 1 -5.63 -13.08 -15.39
N ASN A 2 -4.66 -12.50 -16.11
CA ASN A 2 -3.48 -13.20 -16.61
C ASN A 2 -2.30 -13.10 -15.61
N ASP A 3 -1.23 -13.87 -15.84
CA ASP A 3 -0.07 -13.93 -14.94
C ASP A 3 0.59 -12.56 -14.74
N ALA A 4 0.73 -11.77 -15.80
CA ALA A 4 1.32 -10.42 -15.70
C ALA A 4 0.49 -9.47 -14.81
N GLN A 5 -0.84 -9.60 -14.83
CA GLN A 5 -1.72 -8.81 -13.97
C GLN A 5 -1.66 -9.29 -12.51
N ILE A 6 -1.44 -10.57 -12.28
CA ILE A 6 -1.24 -11.13 -10.93
C ILE A 6 0.10 -10.63 -10.37
N ASP A 7 1.18 -10.71 -11.15
CA ASP A 7 2.50 -10.22 -10.76
C ASP A 7 2.45 -8.71 -10.43
N LEU A 8 1.77 -7.92 -11.28
CA LEU A 8 1.57 -6.50 -11.03
C LEU A 8 0.78 -6.26 -9.72
N ALA A 9 -0.27 -7.04 -9.44
CA ALA A 9 -1.02 -6.92 -8.19
C ALA A 9 -0.14 -7.15 -6.96
N HIS A 10 0.80 -8.12 -7.03
CA HIS A 10 1.77 -8.38 -5.97
C HIS A 10 2.78 -7.24 -5.83
N THR A 11 3.33 -6.73 -6.93
CA THR A 11 4.22 -5.55 -6.94
C THR A 11 3.56 -4.34 -6.28
N VAL A 12 2.28 -4.10 -6.61
CA VAL A 12 1.45 -3.05 -5.99
C VAL A 12 1.25 -3.28 -4.51
N ALA A 13 0.95 -4.52 -4.10
CA ALA A 13 0.75 -4.85 -2.70
C ALA A 13 2.02 -4.64 -1.86
N LEU A 14 3.19 -4.89 -2.43
CA LEU A 14 4.51 -4.67 -1.82
C LEU A 14 4.95 -3.20 -1.80
N GLY A 15 4.23 -2.31 -2.49
CA GLY A 15 4.60 -0.89 -2.60
C GLY A 15 5.83 -0.65 -3.47
N LEU A 16 6.13 -1.57 -4.40
CA LEU A 16 7.29 -1.52 -5.29
C LEU A 16 6.95 -0.97 -6.68
N ILE A 17 5.97 -0.06 -6.75
CA ILE A 17 5.47 0.48 -8.01
C ILE A 17 6.41 1.56 -8.56
N ASP A 18 6.63 1.51 -9.87
CA ASP A 18 7.25 2.59 -10.64
C ASP A 18 6.24 3.29 -11.57
N ASP A 19 6.72 4.23 -12.39
CA ASP A 19 5.88 5.00 -13.31
C ASP A 19 5.24 4.13 -14.41
N GLU A 20 5.89 3.03 -14.80
CA GLU A 20 5.38 2.07 -15.78
C GLU A 20 4.23 1.24 -15.17
N ASP A 21 4.41 0.79 -13.93
CA ASP A 21 3.37 0.11 -13.15
C ASP A 21 2.14 1.00 -12.96
N HIS A 22 2.34 2.30 -12.69
CA HIS A 22 1.24 3.26 -12.58
C HIS A 22 0.36 3.29 -13.83
N HIS A 23 0.96 3.25 -15.02
CA HIS A 23 0.21 3.22 -16.28
C HIS A 23 -0.54 1.89 -16.48
N ALA A 24 0.09 0.77 -16.14
CA ALA A 24 -0.53 -0.55 -16.23
C ALA A 24 -1.73 -0.69 -15.27
N ILE A 25 -1.60 -0.19 -14.04
CA ILE A 25 -2.68 -0.14 -13.05
C ILE A 25 -3.85 0.70 -13.57
N GLN A 26 -3.56 1.90 -14.10
CA GLN A 26 -4.59 2.78 -14.64
C GLN A 26 -5.35 2.12 -15.79
N THR A 27 -4.64 1.40 -16.67
CA THR A 27 -5.25 0.63 -17.76
C THR A 27 -6.20 -0.46 -17.26
N ILE A 28 -5.86 -1.12 -16.14
CA ILE A 28 -6.72 -2.14 -15.52
C ILE A 28 -7.95 -1.52 -14.85
N ILE A 29 -7.79 -0.35 -14.23
CA ILE A 29 -8.89 0.38 -13.56
C ILE A 29 -9.87 0.95 -14.58
N ASP A 30 -9.37 1.48 -15.69
CA ASP A 30 -10.18 2.13 -16.73
C ASP A 30 -10.78 1.15 -17.76
N THR A 31 -10.50 -0.14 -17.61
CA THR A 31 -11.03 -1.17 -18.53
C THR A 31 -12.55 -1.29 -18.42
N GLU A 32 -13.21 -1.66 -19.52
CA GLU A 32 -14.67 -1.87 -19.55
C GLU A 32 -15.09 -3.18 -18.86
N ASP A 33 -14.14 -4.02 -18.44
CA ASP A 33 -14.39 -5.25 -17.68
C ASP A 33 -14.29 -5.01 -16.16
N PRO A 34 -15.41 -4.81 -15.46
CA PRO A 34 -15.42 -4.59 -14.01
C PRO A 34 -15.00 -5.84 -13.22
N THR A 35 -15.08 -7.04 -13.82
CA THR A 35 -14.65 -8.28 -13.18
C THR A 35 -13.14 -8.28 -13.03
N LEU A 36 -12.42 -7.90 -14.08
CA LEU A 36 -10.97 -7.81 -14.07
C LEU A 36 -10.46 -6.83 -12.99
N CYS A 37 -11.06 -5.64 -12.90
CA CYS A 37 -10.71 -4.66 -11.86
C CYS A 37 -10.98 -5.20 -10.44
N THR A 38 -12.12 -5.90 -10.26
CA THR A 38 -12.48 -6.51 -8.97
C THR A 38 -11.49 -7.61 -8.57
N GLU A 39 -11.13 -8.50 -9.49
CA GLU A 39 -10.14 -9.56 -9.26
C GLU A 39 -8.77 -8.96 -8.91
N PHE A 40 -8.34 -7.93 -9.62
CA PHE A 40 -7.05 -7.27 -9.39
C PHE A 40 -6.98 -6.64 -7.99
N LEU A 41 -8.03 -5.91 -7.60
CA LEU A 41 -8.13 -5.33 -6.26
C LEU A 41 -8.26 -6.39 -5.16
N HIS A 42 -8.87 -7.54 -5.46
CA HIS A 42 -8.95 -8.66 -4.53
C HIS A 42 -7.55 -9.22 -4.25
N GLU A 43 -6.75 -9.46 -5.28
CA GLU A 43 -5.39 -9.98 -5.15
C GLU A 43 -4.50 -9.04 -4.32
N ILE A 44 -4.55 -7.73 -4.59
CA ILE A 44 -3.83 -6.72 -3.79
C ILE A 44 -4.19 -6.82 -2.30
N ARG A 45 -5.48 -6.95 -1.99
CA ARG A 45 -5.95 -7.06 -0.59
C ARG A 45 -5.49 -8.35 0.05
N ALA A 46 -5.55 -9.47 -0.67
CA ALA A 46 -5.10 -10.78 -0.18
C ALA A 46 -3.61 -10.75 0.17
N THR A 47 -2.76 -10.22 -0.72
CA THR A 47 -1.33 -10.09 -0.44
C THR A 47 -1.05 -9.17 0.75
N ARG A 48 -1.75 -8.03 0.86
CA ARG A 48 -1.60 -7.12 2.01
C ARG A 48 -2.03 -7.76 3.33
N ALA A 49 -3.06 -8.60 3.32
CA ALA A 49 -3.45 -9.37 4.51
C ALA A 49 -2.33 -10.31 4.95
N ALA A 50 -1.73 -11.06 4.02
CA ALA A 50 -0.60 -11.94 4.32
C ALA A 50 0.62 -11.15 4.85
N LEU A 51 0.93 -9.99 4.27
CA LEU A 51 1.99 -9.10 4.78
C LEU A 51 1.69 -8.54 6.16
N THR A 52 0.41 -8.34 6.50
CA THR A 52 0.00 -7.90 7.84
C THR A 52 0.31 -8.98 8.87
N GLU A 53 -0.04 -10.24 8.58
CA GLU A 53 0.32 -11.39 9.44
C GLU A 53 1.85 -11.54 9.56
N LEU A 54 2.59 -11.35 8.46
CA LEU A 54 4.06 -11.36 8.48
C LEU A 54 4.63 -10.24 9.37
N SER A 55 4.02 -9.06 9.36
CA SER A 55 4.49 -7.90 10.14
C SER A 55 4.41 -8.16 11.65
N GLU A 56 3.40 -8.90 12.10
CA GLU A 56 3.26 -9.29 13.50
C GLU A 56 4.38 -10.25 13.93
N LEU A 57 4.73 -11.21 13.06
CA LEU A 57 5.79 -12.18 13.30
C LEU A 57 7.20 -11.57 13.29
N THR A 58 7.38 -10.47 12.58
CA THR A 58 8.68 -9.80 12.40
C THR A 58 8.82 -8.52 13.23
N ALA A 59 7.84 -8.24 14.09
CA ALA A 59 7.78 -7.04 14.90
C ALA A 59 9.02 -6.91 15.82
N THR A 60 9.70 -5.77 15.73
CA THR A 60 10.83 -5.43 16.59
C THR A 60 10.47 -4.17 17.40
N PRO A 61 10.67 -4.17 18.73
CA PRO A 61 10.33 -3.01 19.55
C PRO A 61 11.17 -1.78 19.16
N PRO A 62 10.55 -0.60 19.00
CA PRO A 62 11.29 0.61 18.67
C PRO A 62 12.10 1.14 19.87
N PRO A 63 13.11 2.00 19.64
CA PRO A 63 13.82 2.67 20.71
C PRO A 63 12.86 3.51 21.58
N PRO A 64 13.00 3.50 22.92
CA PRO A 64 12.05 4.16 23.82
C PRO A 64 11.99 5.69 23.62
N SER A 65 13.07 6.30 23.13
CA SER A 65 13.13 7.72 22.80
C SER A 65 12.32 8.10 21.56
N LEU A 66 11.93 7.14 20.71
CA LEU A 66 11.18 7.41 19.48
C LEU A 66 9.80 7.98 19.79
N ARG A 67 9.10 7.42 20.78
CA ARG A 67 7.75 7.87 21.16
C ARG A 67 7.72 9.34 21.57
N ALA A 68 8.67 9.77 22.41
CA ALA A 68 8.76 11.16 22.85
C ALA A 68 9.05 12.11 21.69
N ARG A 69 9.94 11.73 20.77
CA ARG A 69 10.26 12.53 19.57
C ARG A 69 9.06 12.69 18.64
N LEU A 70 8.28 11.62 18.43
CA LEU A 70 7.09 11.67 17.58
C LEU A 70 6.01 12.58 18.17
N LEU A 71 5.76 12.49 19.48
CA LEU A 71 4.78 13.36 20.15
C LEU A 71 5.18 14.83 20.09
N ALA A 72 6.45 15.15 20.33
CA ALA A 72 6.96 16.52 20.19
C ALA A 72 6.84 17.05 18.75
N ALA A 73 7.03 16.20 17.73
CA ALA A 73 6.86 16.59 16.33
C ALA A 73 5.39 16.90 15.99
N ILE A 74 4.45 16.08 16.48
CA ILE A 74 3.01 16.31 16.29
C ILE A 74 2.56 17.62 16.97
N GLU A 75 3.08 17.92 18.16
CA GLU A 75 2.78 19.18 18.86
C GLU A 75 3.37 20.42 18.15
N ALA A 76 4.45 20.24 17.38
CA ALA A 76 5.13 21.30 16.65
C ALA A 76 4.52 21.58 15.26
N GLU A 77 3.82 20.62 14.66
CA GLU A 77 3.01 20.85 13.45
C GLU A 77 1.75 21.64 13.84
N GLU A 78 1.74 22.95 13.55
CA GLU A 78 0.49 23.73 13.55
C GLU A 78 -0.52 23.02 12.62
N PRO A 79 -1.79 22.86 13.04
CA PRO A 79 -2.81 22.30 12.15
C PRO A 79 -2.85 23.14 10.88
N PRO A 80 -3.05 22.52 9.69
CA PRO A 80 -3.13 23.28 8.46
C PRO A 80 -4.24 24.32 8.62
N VAL A 81 -3.85 25.60 8.61
CA VAL A 81 -4.79 26.71 8.49
C VAL A 81 -5.51 26.53 7.17
N ALA A 82 -6.71 25.97 7.22
CA ALA A 82 -7.62 25.92 6.09
C ALA A 82 -7.83 27.37 5.62
N SER A 83 -7.24 27.69 4.47
CA SER A 83 -7.48 28.95 3.74
C SER A 83 -8.43 28.68 2.59
#